data_AF-A0A4S3JPM9-F1
#
_entry.id   AF-A0A4S3JPM9-F1
#
_cell.length_a   1.000
_cell.length_b   1.000
_cell.length_c   1.000
_cell.angle_alpha   90.00
_cell.angle_beta   90.00
_cell.angle_gamma   90.00
#
_symmetry.space_group_name_H-M   'P 1'
#
loop_
_entity.id
_entity.type
_entity.pdbx_description
1 polymer ?
#
loop_
_entity_poly.entity_id
_entity_poly.type
_entity_poly.pdbx_seq_one_letter_code
_entity_poly.pdbx_strand_id
1 'polypeptide(L)'
;MGNLASTYQHQERWDEAEKLEVQVMETEKIVLGAEHPSTLTSMGNLAVTYRHQGRWDEAEKLEMQVTETKKIVLGAEYPDTLTSMANLALTYGYQGRWDEAEKLEMQVIETRKVVLGAEHPDTLTSILNLAYIWKFQGKLQDALSLMEKCSELRRKILGPSHPDA
;
A
#
# COMPACT_ATOMS: atom_id res chain seq x y z
N MET A 1 -7.22 -18.74 5.59
CA MET A 1 -7.31 -18.73 4.11
C MET A 1 -6.37 -17.73 3.44
N GLY A 2 -5.99 -16.62 4.08
CA GLY A 2 -5.03 -15.64 3.52
C GLY A 2 -3.71 -16.25 3.02
N ASN A 3 -3.20 -17.31 3.65
CA ASN A 3 -1.94 -17.95 3.26
C ASN A 3 -2.01 -18.65 1.88
N LEU A 4 -3.18 -19.13 1.44
CA LEU A 4 -3.30 -19.83 0.16
C LEU A 4 -3.43 -18.83 -1.02
N ALA A 5 -4.20 -17.76 -0.84
CA ALA A 5 -4.29 -16.69 -1.85
C ALA A 5 -2.92 -16.05 -2.09
N SER A 6 -2.19 -15.72 -1.02
CA SER A 6 -0.81 -15.22 -1.11
C SER A 6 0.12 -16.21 -1.81
N THR A 7 -0.03 -17.52 -1.56
CA THR A 7 0.74 -18.53 -2.28
C THR A 7 0.46 -18.51 -3.78
N TYR A 8 -0.79 -18.33 -4.19
CA TYR A 8 -1.14 -18.19 -5.61
C TYR A 8 -0.59 -16.90 -6.21
N GLN A 9 -0.65 -15.77 -5.50
CA GLN A 9 -0.04 -14.51 -5.92
C GLN A 9 1.47 -14.67 -6.16
N HIS A 10 2.20 -15.34 -5.26
CA HIS A 10 3.62 -15.62 -5.44
C HIS A 10 3.94 -16.54 -6.63
N GLN A 11 2.97 -17.31 -7.10
CA GLN A 11 3.07 -18.14 -8.30
C GLN A 11 2.52 -17.43 -9.55
N GLU A 12 2.16 -16.14 -9.45
CA GLU A 12 1.51 -15.36 -10.51
C GLU A 12 0.16 -15.95 -10.98
N ARG A 13 -0.47 -16.75 -10.11
CA ARG A 13 -1.77 -17.38 -10.33
C ARG A 13 -2.90 -16.46 -9.85
N TRP A 14 -3.00 -15.31 -10.51
CA TRP A 14 -3.85 -14.20 -10.07
C TRP A 14 -5.34 -14.56 -10.09
N ASP A 15 -5.81 -15.34 -11.06
CA ASP A 15 -7.22 -15.73 -11.17
C ASP A 15 -7.65 -16.67 -10.04
N GLU A 16 -6.76 -17.58 -9.60
CA GLU A 16 -7.03 -18.44 -8.45
C GLU A 16 -6.95 -17.68 -7.13
N ALA A 17 -6.03 -16.71 -7.01
CA ALA A 17 -5.98 -15.81 -5.86
C ALA A 17 -7.29 -15.00 -5.75
N GLU A 18 -7.73 -14.37 -6.84
CA GLU A 18 -8.95 -13.58 -6.91
C GLU A 18 -10.17 -14.39 -6.47
N LYS A 19 -10.37 -15.58 -7.06
CA LYS A 19 -11.52 -16.44 -6.72
C LYS A 19 -11.60 -16.74 -5.23
N LEU A 20 -10.45 -17.03 -4.60
CA LEU A 20 -10.41 -17.32 -3.18
C LEU A 20 -10.64 -16.05 -2.34
N GLU A 21 -10.02 -14.93 -2.73
CA GLU A 21 -10.15 -13.65 -2.02
C GLU A 21 -11.58 -13.10 -2.06
N VAL A 22 -12.27 -13.21 -3.21
CA VAL A 22 -13.69 -12.84 -3.33
C VAL A 22 -14.55 -13.67 -2.39
N GLN A 23 -14.37 -15.00 -2.38
CA GLN A 23 -15.13 -15.89 -1.48
C GLN A 23 -14.89 -15.56 0.01
N VAL A 24 -13.64 -15.31 0.39
CA VAL A 24 -13.28 -14.93 1.76
C VAL A 24 -13.92 -13.59 2.12
N MET A 25 -13.74 -12.57 1.28
CA MET A 25 -14.29 -11.23 1.49
C MET A 25 -15.82 -11.26 1.64
N GLU A 26 -16.54 -11.96 0.76
CA GLU A 26 -18.00 -12.07 0.85
C GLU A 26 -18.45 -12.79 2.13
N THR A 27 -17.75 -13.86 2.51
CA THR A 27 -18.04 -14.61 3.73
C THR A 27 -17.82 -13.74 4.97
N GLU A 28 -16.68 -13.05 5.06
CA GLU A 28 -16.37 -12.15 6.17
C GLU A 28 -17.33 -10.97 6.24
N LYS A 29 -17.74 -10.41 5.09
CA LYS A 29 -18.75 -9.36 5.05
C LYS A 29 -20.11 -9.82 5.61
N ILE A 30 -20.50 -11.07 5.38
CA ILE A 30 -21.75 -11.65 5.92
C ILE A 30 -21.61 -11.96 7.42
N VAL A 31 -20.49 -12.57 7.83
CA VAL A 31 -20.33 -13.08 9.20
C VAL A 31 -19.88 -12.01 10.19
N LEU A 32 -18.95 -11.16 9.78
CA LEU A 32 -18.28 -10.17 10.63
C LEU A 32 -18.78 -8.74 10.37
N GLY A 33 -19.34 -8.49 9.18
CA GLY A 33 -19.76 -7.17 8.73
C GLY A 33 -18.73 -6.48 7.83
N ALA A 34 -19.18 -5.46 7.11
CA ALA A 34 -18.36 -4.75 6.12
C ALA A 34 -17.22 -3.91 6.72
N GLU A 35 -17.40 -3.44 7.95
CA GLU A 35 -16.44 -2.56 8.65
C GLU A 35 -15.42 -3.33 9.49
N HIS A 36 -15.57 -4.67 9.59
CA HIS A 36 -14.69 -5.48 10.42
C HIS A 36 -13.26 -5.48 9.86
N PRO A 37 -12.21 -5.37 10.73
CA PRO A 37 -10.82 -5.31 10.27
C PRO A 37 -10.41 -6.44 9.32
N SER A 38 -10.87 -7.68 9.58
CA SER A 38 -10.60 -8.83 8.68
C SER A 38 -11.20 -8.61 7.28
N THR A 39 -12.47 -8.17 7.20
CA THR A 39 -13.12 -7.88 5.92
C THR A 39 -12.36 -6.80 5.16
N LEU A 40 -11.93 -5.73 5.83
CA LEU A 40 -11.16 -4.64 5.24
C LEU A 40 -9.78 -5.10 4.76
N THR A 41 -9.12 -6.00 5.49
CA THR A 41 -7.88 -6.62 5.05
C THR A 41 -8.09 -7.48 3.80
N SER A 42 -9.14 -8.29 3.76
CA SER A 42 -9.47 -9.12 2.59
C SER A 42 -9.79 -8.27 1.36
N MET A 43 -10.52 -7.16 1.52
CA MET A 43 -10.75 -6.18 0.45
C MET A 43 -9.44 -5.56 -0.05
N GLY A 44 -8.52 -5.22 0.85
CA GLY A 44 -7.20 -4.69 0.50
C GLY A 44 -6.36 -5.69 -0.31
N ASN A 45 -6.37 -6.97 0.09
CA ASN A 45 -5.66 -8.02 -0.65
C ASN A 45 -6.24 -8.22 -2.06
N LEU A 46 -7.58 -8.24 -2.17
CA LEU A 46 -8.26 -8.34 -3.47
C LEU A 46 -7.92 -7.16 -4.38
N ALA A 47 -7.82 -5.94 -3.83
CA ALA A 47 -7.39 -4.77 -4.60
C ALA A 47 -5.96 -4.92 -5.14
N VAL A 48 -5.03 -5.49 -4.35
CA VAL A 48 -3.67 -5.80 -4.81
C VAL A 48 -3.71 -6.80 -5.97
N THR A 49 -4.51 -7.87 -5.86
CA THR A 49 -4.70 -8.83 -6.95
C THR A 49 -5.22 -8.17 -8.22
N TYR A 50 -6.25 -7.33 -8.13
CA TYR A 50 -6.76 -6.56 -9.27
C TYR A 50 -5.68 -5.68 -9.91
N ARG A 51 -4.86 -5.01 -9.09
CA ARG A 51 -3.76 -4.18 -9.60
C ARG A 51 -2.75 -4.99 -10.41
N HIS A 52 -2.39 -6.19 -9.95
CA HIS A 52 -1.49 -7.10 -10.68
C HIS A 52 -2.11 -7.66 -11.97
N GLN A 53 -3.43 -7.79 -12.03
CA GLN A 53 -4.16 -8.12 -13.26
C GLN A 53 -4.34 -6.92 -14.21
N GLY A 54 -3.88 -5.71 -13.85
CA GLY A 54 -4.10 -4.49 -14.63
C GLY A 54 -5.48 -3.86 -14.48
N ARG A 55 -6.30 -4.35 -13.53
CA ARG A 55 -7.67 -3.89 -13.25
C ARG A 55 -7.67 -2.73 -12.25
N TRP A 56 -7.01 -1.63 -12.62
CA TRP A 56 -6.74 -0.52 -11.69
C TRP A 56 -8.00 0.19 -11.17
N ASP A 57 -9.04 0.33 -11.98
CA ASP A 57 -10.30 0.98 -11.56
C ASP A 57 -11.04 0.16 -10.48
N GLU A 58 -10.90 -1.15 -10.50
CA GLU A 58 -11.51 -2.04 -9.51
C GLU A 58 -10.70 -2.06 -8.22
N ALA A 59 -9.37 -2.02 -8.34
CA ALA A 59 -8.47 -1.82 -7.20
C ALA A 59 -8.75 -0.48 -6.50
N GLU A 60 -8.85 0.62 -7.25
CA GLU A 60 -9.13 1.96 -6.72
C GLU A 60 -10.44 1.99 -5.94
N LYS A 61 -11.52 1.42 -6.49
CA LYS A 61 -12.83 1.38 -5.82
C LYS A 61 -12.74 0.67 -4.46
N LEU A 62 -12.07 -0.48 -4.40
CA LEU A 62 -11.89 -1.21 -3.15
C LEU A 62 -11.00 -0.45 -2.17
N GLU A 63 -9.87 0.09 -2.62
CA GLU A 63 -8.91 0.83 -1.78
C GLU A 63 -9.52 2.13 -1.23
N MET A 64 -10.33 2.84 -2.01
CA MET A 64 -11.10 4.00 -1.55
C MET A 64 -12.09 3.60 -0.45
N GLN A 65 -12.87 2.53 -0.68
CA GLN A 65 -13.82 2.05 0.32
C GLN A 65 -13.11 1.64 1.62
N VAL A 66 -12.01 0.89 1.52
CA VAL A 66 -11.21 0.47 2.68
C VAL A 66 -10.63 1.68 3.41
N THR A 67 -10.06 2.64 2.68
CA THR A 67 -9.46 3.84 3.27
C THR A 67 -10.48 4.69 4.00
N GLU A 68 -11.64 4.94 3.40
CA GLU A 68 -12.69 5.74 4.05
C GLU A 68 -13.24 5.04 5.29
N THR A 69 -13.49 3.73 5.20
CA THR A 69 -13.96 2.95 6.35
C THR A 69 -12.94 2.98 7.49
N LYS A 70 -11.65 2.78 7.19
CA LYS A 70 -10.58 2.84 8.22
C LYS A 70 -10.42 4.22 8.83
N LYS A 71 -10.58 5.31 8.05
CA LYS A 71 -10.59 6.68 8.59
C LYS A 71 -11.70 6.88 9.61
N ILE A 72 -12.89 6.33 9.36
CA ILE A 72 -14.04 6.43 10.27
C ILE A 72 -13.83 5.58 11.53
N VAL A 73 -13.38 4.33 11.37
CA VAL A 73 -13.34 3.35 12.45
C VAL A 73 -12.08 3.47 13.32
N LEU A 74 -10.91 3.73 12.70
CA LEU A 74 -9.61 3.74 13.37
C LEU A 74 -9.02 5.15 13.52
N GLY A 75 -9.46 6.08 12.66
CA GLY A 75 -8.88 7.42 12.53
C GLY A 75 -7.89 7.52 11.36
N ALA A 76 -7.71 8.74 10.86
CA ALA A 76 -6.89 9.03 9.68
C ALA A 76 -5.38 8.81 9.91
N GLU A 77 -4.92 8.91 11.15
CA GLU A 77 -3.49 8.78 11.52
C GLU A 77 -3.10 7.34 11.90
N TYR A 78 -4.07 6.42 11.96
CA TYR A 78 -3.79 5.05 12.36
C TYR A 78 -2.93 4.33 11.30
N PRO A 79 -1.91 3.54 11.70
CA PRO A 79 -0.98 2.92 10.75
C PRO A 79 -1.67 2.11 9.63
N ASP A 80 -2.71 1.35 9.95
CA ASP A 80 -3.46 0.56 8.96
C ASP A 80 -4.24 1.42 7.96
N THR A 81 -4.67 2.63 8.35
CA THR A 81 -5.29 3.63 7.48
C THR A 81 -4.24 4.24 6.55
N LEU A 82 -3.06 4.55 7.09
CA LEU A 82 -1.94 5.08 6.31
C LEU A 82 -1.44 4.05 5.29
N THR A 83 -1.46 2.76 5.62
CA THR A 83 -1.15 1.68 4.67
C THR A 83 -2.17 1.59 3.54
N SER A 84 -3.47 1.72 3.81
CA SER A 84 -4.46 1.72 2.72
C SER A 84 -4.37 2.97 1.84
N MET A 85 -4.04 4.13 2.43
CA MET A 85 -3.78 5.36 1.68
C MET A 85 -2.56 5.24 0.76
N ALA A 86 -1.46 4.64 1.23
CA ALA A 86 -0.28 4.40 0.41
C ALA A 86 -0.56 3.45 -0.77
N ASN A 87 -1.36 2.40 -0.52
CA ASN A 87 -1.79 1.50 -1.60
C ASN A 87 -2.65 2.22 -2.65
N LEU A 88 -3.58 3.08 -2.21
CA LEU A 88 -4.38 3.91 -3.11
C LEU A 88 -3.51 4.87 -3.94
N ALA A 89 -2.48 5.47 -3.34
CA ALA A 89 -1.53 6.32 -4.05
C ALA A 89 -0.77 5.55 -5.15
N LEU A 90 -0.32 4.33 -4.86
CA LEU A 90 0.29 3.45 -5.87
C LEU A 90 -0.68 3.16 -7.02
N THR A 91 -1.94 2.86 -6.72
CA THR A 91 -2.97 2.60 -7.73
C THR A 91 -3.21 3.82 -8.63
N TYR A 92 -3.27 5.04 -8.08
CA TYR A 92 -3.27 6.27 -8.88
C TYR A 92 -2.06 6.36 -9.80
N GLY A 93 -0.86 6.01 -9.31
CA GLY A 93 0.35 5.95 -10.12
C GLY A 93 0.21 4.99 -11.30
N TYR A 94 -0.27 3.76 -11.08
CA TYR A 94 -0.48 2.80 -12.17
C TYR A 94 -1.51 3.26 -13.21
N GLN A 95 -2.50 4.07 -12.81
CA GLN A 95 -3.43 4.74 -13.73
C GLN A 95 -2.81 5.95 -14.47
N GLY A 96 -1.56 6.31 -14.18
CA GLY A 96 -0.90 7.51 -14.72
C GLY A 96 -1.29 8.83 -14.04
N ARG A 97 -2.04 8.77 -12.93
CA ARG A 97 -2.47 9.93 -12.13
C ARG A 97 -1.39 10.31 -11.12
N TRP A 98 -0.19 10.61 -11.63
CA TRP A 98 1.01 10.78 -10.81
C TRP A 98 0.93 11.93 -9.81
N ASP A 99 0.26 13.04 -10.15
CA ASP A 99 0.12 14.18 -9.25
C ASP A 99 -0.78 13.86 -8.04
N GLU A 100 -1.82 13.05 -8.25
CA GLU A 100 -2.70 12.59 -7.18
C GLU A 100 -1.98 11.57 -6.28
N ALA A 101 -1.22 10.65 -6.89
CA ALA A 101 -0.36 9.72 -6.20
C ALA A 101 0.67 10.46 -5.32
N GLU A 102 1.36 11.45 -5.87
CA GLU A 102 2.37 12.24 -5.17
C GLU A 102 1.76 12.96 -3.96
N LYS A 103 0.62 13.64 -4.16
CA LYS A 103 -0.06 14.37 -3.09
C LYS A 103 -0.47 13.43 -1.94
N LEU A 104 -1.04 12.28 -2.27
CA LEU A 104 -1.51 11.32 -1.26
C LEU A 104 -0.32 10.67 -0.53
N GLU A 105 0.73 10.26 -1.25
CA GLU A 105 1.90 9.63 -0.63
C GLU A 105 2.68 10.61 0.25
N MET A 106 2.80 11.90 -0.14
CA MET A 106 3.40 12.92 0.72
C MET A 106 2.62 13.10 2.03
N GLN A 107 1.27 13.10 1.97
CA GLN A 107 0.44 13.16 3.17
C GLN A 107 0.69 11.95 4.08
N VAL A 108 0.81 10.74 3.51
CA VAL A 108 1.11 9.52 4.25
C VAL A 108 2.50 9.61 4.92
N ILE A 109 3.54 10.03 4.18
CA ILE A 109 4.89 10.18 4.70
C ILE A 109 4.92 11.14 5.90
N GLU A 110 4.30 12.30 5.76
CA GLU A 110 4.30 13.31 6.83
C GLU A 110 3.61 12.78 8.09
N THR A 111 2.47 12.11 7.92
CA THR A 111 1.75 11.51 9.05
C THR A 111 2.54 10.37 9.69
N ARG A 112 3.15 9.48 8.88
CA ARG A 112 3.98 8.37 9.38
C ARG A 112 5.23 8.86 10.13
N LYS A 113 5.85 9.95 9.69
CA LYS A 113 6.97 10.58 10.43
C LYS A 113 6.56 11.01 11.83
N VAL A 114 5.35 11.55 11.99
CA VAL A 114 4.83 11.97 13.30
C VAL A 114 4.44 10.77 14.17
N VAL A 115 3.73 9.79 13.61
CA VAL A 115 3.15 8.67 14.37
C VAL A 115 4.15 7.55 14.65
N LEU A 116 5.01 7.22 13.68
CA LEU A 116 5.92 6.07 13.73
C LEU A 116 7.39 6.48 13.81
N GLY A 117 7.72 7.71 13.39
CA GLY A 117 9.07 8.20 13.26
C GLY A 117 9.62 8.11 11.82
N ALA A 118 10.57 8.97 11.50
CA ALA A 118 11.18 9.05 10.17
C ALA A 118 11.99 7.80 9.77
N GLU A 119 12.49 7.07 10.77
CA GLU A 119 13.32 5.87 10.61
C GLU A 119 12.48 4.57 10.57
N HIS A 120 11.16 4.64 10.76
CA HIS A 120 10.30 3.46 10.78
C HIS A 120 10.24 2.79 9.39
N PRO A 121 10.26 1.43 9.29
CA PRO A 121 10.20 0.71 8.02
C PRO A 121 9.05 1.17 7.10
N ASP A 122 7.85 1.36 7.63
CA ASP A 122 6.70 1.84 6.84
C ASP A 122 6.88 3.27 6.31
N THR A 123 7.50 4.15 7.09
CA THR A 123 7.84 5.51 6.64
C THR A 123 8.83 5.43 5.48
N LEU A 124 9.86 4.60 5.61
CA LEU A 124 10.88 4.39 4.58
C LEU A 124 10.29 3.75 3.32
N THR A 125 9.37 2.79 3.45
CA THR A 125 8.63 2.21 2.33
C THR A 125 7.81 3.28 1.59
N SER A 126 7.12 4.17 2.30
CA SER A 126 6.42 5.29 1.65
C SER A 126 7.35 6.26 0.94
N ILE A 127 8.53 6.54 1.51
CA ILE A 127 9.55 7.37 0.85
C ILE A 127 10.02 6.72 -0.46
N LEU A 128 10.17 5.39 -0.49
CA LEU A 128 10.49 4.67 -1.73
C LEU A 128 9.35 4.73 -2.75
N ASN A 129 8.09 4.63 -2.31
CA ASN A 129 6.94 4.82 -3.19
C ASN A 129 6.91 6.23 -3.81
N LEU A 130 7.22 7.27 -3.02
CA LEU A 130 7.32 8.64 -3.52
C LEU A 130 8.45 8.79 -4.55
N ALA A 131 9.61 8.19 -4.31
CA ALA A 131 10.70 8.18 -5.30
C ALA A 131 10.30 7.48 -6.60
N TYR A 132 9.54 6.39 -6.51
CA TYR A 132 8.97 5.72 -7.67
C TYR A 132 8.01 6.65 -8.44
N ILE A 133 7.09 7.32 -7.76
CA ILE A 133 6.17 8.29 -8.37
C ILE A 133 6.94 9.40 -9.09
N TRP A 134 7.94 10.00 -8.43
CA TRP A 134 8.79 11.05 -9.02
C TRP A 134 9.58 10.58 -10.24
N LYS A 135 10.08 9.33 -10.22
CA LYS A 135 10.75 8.74 -11.39
C LYS A 135 9.84 8.74 -12.61
N PHE A 136 8.57 8.36 -12.46
CA PHE A 136 7.60 8.33 -13.57
C PHE A 136 7.07 9.70 -13.97
N GLN A 137 7.13 10.70 -13.09
CA GLN A 137 6.92 12.12 -13.44
C GLN A 137 8.13 12.75 -14.16
N GLY A 138 9.26 12.05 -14.29
CA GLY A 138 10.49 12.58 -14.89
C GLY A 138 11.35 13.42 -13.93
N LYS A 139 11.01 13.49 -12.64
CA LYS A 139 11.79 14.14 -11.57
C LYS A 139 12.94 13.23 -11.10
N LEU A 140 13.78 12.79 -12.03
CA LEU A 140 14.77 11.73 -11.79
C LEU A 140 15.81 12.10 -10.72
N GLN A 141 16.26 13.35 -10.70
CA GLN A 141 17.26 13.81 -9.72
C GLN A 141 16.69 13.83 -8.29
N ASP A 142 15.45 14.30 -8.14
CA ASP A 142 14.77 14.32 -6.85
C ASP A 142 14.51 12.90 -6.34
N ALA A 143 14.08 12.00 -7.24
CA ALA A 143 13.88 10.58 -6.94
C ALA A 143 15.18 9.90 -6.46
N LEU A 144 16.29 10.13 -7.17
CA LEU A 144 17.60 9.58 -6.80
C LEU A 144 18.05 10.10 -5.43
N SER A 145 17.99 11.42 -5.21
CA SER A 145 18.36 12.01 -3.92
C SER A 145 17.51 11.48 -2.77
N LEU A 146 16.21 11.24 -3.02
CA LEU A 146 15.31 10.68 -2.02
C LEU A 146 15.65 9.21 -1.70
N MET A 147 15.97 8.40 -2.72
CA MET A 147 16.39 7.01 -2.55
C MET A 147 17.73 6.89 -1.80
N GLU A 148 18.70 7.75 -2.12
CA GLU A 148 20.00 7.80 -1.42
C GLU A 148 19.81 8.06 0.07
N LYS A 149 19.02 9.09 0.43
CA LYS A 149 18.70 9.38 1.83
C LYS A 149 18.00 8.21 2.53
N CYS A 150 17.07 7.54 1.84
CA CYS A 150 16.36 6.40 2.40
C CYS A 150 17.30 5.21 2.68
N SER A 151 18.21 4.90 1.75
CA SER A 151 19.23 3.84 1.94
C SER A 151 20.21 4.20 3.06
N GLU A 152 20.66 5.46 3.16
CA GLU A 152 21.52 5.88 4.27
C GLU A 152 20.87 5.66 5.64
N LEU A 153 19.58 5.97 5.77
CA LEU A 153 18.81 5.73 6.98
C LEU A 153 18.68 4.22 7.27
N ARG A 154 18.31 3.41 6.28
CA ARG A 154 18.22 1.94 6.45
C ARG A 154 19.54 1.33 6.89
N ARG A 155 20.65 1.72 6.24
CA ARG A 155 22.00 1.27 6.59
C ARG A 155 22.40 1.62 8.02
N LYS A 156 22.01 2.80 8.51
CA LYS A 156 22.28 3.21 9.89
C LYS A 156 21.52 2.35 10.91
N ILE A 157 20.29 1.93 10.59
CA ILE A 157 19.41 1.19 11.49
C ILE A 157 19.72 -0.31 11.48
N LEU A 158 19.81 -0.90 10.29
CA LEU A 158 19.94 -2.35 10.09
C LEU A 158 21.40 -2.81 10.12
N GLY A 159 22.34 -1.86 9.99
CA GLY A 159 23.77 -2.12 9.86
C GLY A 159 24.18 -2.40 8.41
N PRO A 160 25.45 -2.16 8.05
CA PRO A 160 25.95 -2.19 6.67
C PRO A 160 25.97 -3.58 6.01
N SER A 161 25.60 -4.63 6.74
CA SER A 161 25.60 -6.01 6.27
C SER A 161 24.19 -6.61 6.12
N HIS A 162 23.15 -5.82 6.37
CA HIS A 162 21.77 -6.28 6.24
C HIS A 162 21.34 -6.29 4.76
N PRO A 163 20.63 -7.32 4.27
CA PRO A 163 20.16 -7.39 2.88
C PRO A 163 19.31 -6.19 2.45
N ASP A 164 18.59 -5.60 3.42
CA ASP A 164 17.73 -4.44 3.22
C ASP A 164 18.36 -3.08 3.62
N ALA A 165 19.68 -3.03 3.90
CA ALA A 165 20.42 -1.81 4.22
C ALA A 165 20.77 -0.95 2.99
#